data_AF-A0AAD9B0E1-F1
#
_entry.id   AF-A0AAD9B0E1-F1
#
_cell.length_a   1.000
_cell.length_b   1.000
_cell.length_c   1.000
_cell.angle_alpha   90.00
_cell.angle_beta   90.00
_cell.angle_gamma   90.00
#
_symmetry.space_group_name_H-M   'P 1'
#
loop_
_entity.id
_entity.type
_entity.pdbx_description
1 polymer ?
#
loop_
_entity_poly.entity_id
_entity_poly.type
_entity_poly.pdbx_seq_one_letter_code
_entity_poly.pdbx_strand_id
1 'polypeptide(L)'
;MEARSPLKFKGTKPGQAIKPGTALRILGVGDSITVGFLSDLDGGDGNGYRLKLRQNLSNDRVSFIGTETVRGTIPDNYFAAWNARTIQFISDHVNPSLQQQPNIILVHAGTNDMNPNLDVALEGNDPKDAAERLGKLIDQIVEACPSAVVLVAMIINTRDEGQQRNTVPYQGHIPGIVASRQVAGKHVLAVDFTSFPTGLLRVDGVHPTNEGYRHFGDYWYDFMTQIPRGWIQSPDDEDGDQSTICEKGPEGGLWPEKACWLKQLLGSSLGKDFSSIFECDPSQPYYGFDSWDGFFTREFKEEQRPVFRPDFQPFADGDPDPSLFITNACESAPLQVAYNVQLFDNFWLKGQHYSLVNMLNNNSKASQFVGGTVYQAFLSAKSYHRWHAPVSGKVVNIEQLPGTYYSENYFEGLAGNPNDPDPAAPNYSQPYISAVATRGIIYIEADNPKIGLMTIVFIGMAEVSSCEFIVRPGEPIQKGQQIGMFRFGGSSHCMVFRPGLN
;
A
#
# COMPACT_ATOMS: atom_id res chain seq x y z
N MET A 1 0.85 -37.94 11.30
CA MET A 1 0.79 -37.23 12.60
C MET A 1 -0.65 -36.80 12.82
N GLU A 2 -1.18 -36.91 14.03
CA GLU A 2 -2.48 -36.30 14.36
C GLU A 2 -2.35 -34.77 14.35
N ALA A 3 -3.36 -34.08 13.80
CA ALA A 3 -3.43 -32.64 13.82
C ALA A 3 -3.58 -32.14 15.27
N ARG A 4 -2.91 -31.03 15.60
CA ARG A 4 -3.03 -30.42 16.93
C ARG A 4 -4.38 -29.71 17.03
N SER A 5 -5.02 -29.83 18.19
CA SER A 5 -6.20 -29.03 18.50
C SER A 5 -5.87 -27.52 18.49
N PRO A 6 -6.86 -26.65 18.20
CA PRO A 6 -6.66 -25.20 18.29
C PRO A 6 -6.08 -24.78 19.64
N LEU A 7 -5.08 -23.90 19.61
CA LEU A 7 -4.47 -23.34 20.81
C LEU A 7 -5.48 -22.45 21.54
N LYS A 8 -5.55 -22.55 22.85
CA LYS A 8 -6.43 -21.75 23.71
C LYS A 8 -5.62 -20.74 24.50
N PHE A 9 -6.21 -19.57 24.75
CA PHE A 9 -5.57 -18.52 25.54
C PHE A 9 -5.38 -18.98 26.99
N LYS A 10 -4.14 -18.88 27.50
CA LYS A 10 -3.77 -19.32 28.86
C LYS A 10 -3.41 -18.18 29.81
N GLY A 11 -3.28 -16.95 29.31
CA GLY A 11 -2.86 -15.80 30.12
C GLY A 11 -1.39 -15.87 30.52
N THR A 12 -0.52 -16.30 29.62
CA THR A 12 0.92 -16.41 29.84
C THR A 12 1.51 -15.04 30.20
N LYS A 13 2.35 -15.01 31.24
CA LYS A 13 2.98 -13.78 31.69
C LYS A 13 3.96 -13.24 30.65
N PRO A 14 3.95 -11.92 30.35
CA PRO A 14 4.93 -11.26 29.48
C PRO A 14 6.39 -11.58 29.81
N GLY A 15 7.26 -11.53 28.81
CA GLY A 15 8.72 -11.65 28.95
C GLY A 15 9.27 -13.07 28.91
N GLN A 16 8.46 -14.11 28.78
CA GLN A 16 8.96 -15.42 28.37
C GLN A 16 9.43 -15.35 26.90
N ALA A 17 10.71 -15.60 26.66
CA ALA A 17 11.27 -15.69 25.32
C ALA A 17 10.65 -16.86 24.54
N ILE A 18 10.22 -16.62 23.31
CA ILE A 18 9.59 -17.63 22.45
C ILE A 18 10.63 -18.71 22.09
N LYS A 19 11.78 -18.28 21.59
CA LYS A 19 12.95 -19.13 21.34
C LYS A 19 14.24 -18.33 21.64
N PRO A 20 14.87 -18.53 22.81
CA PRO A 20 16.09 -17.82 23.17
C PRO A 20 17.17 -17.92 22.08
N GLY A 21 17.76 -16.77 21.72
CA GLY A 21 18.82 -16.69 20.72
C GLY A 21 18.34 -16.72 19.25
N THR A 22 17.02 -16.76 19.01
CA THR A 22 16.45 -16.67 17.66
C THR A 22 15.73 -15.35 17.49
N ALA A 23 16.04 -14.63 16.41
CA ALA A 23 15.32 -13.41 16.05
C ALA A 23 13.93 -13.73 15.50
N LEU A 24 12.93 -12.92 15.83
CA LEU A 24 11.56 -13.07 15.36
C LEU A 24 11.27 -11.97 14.32
N ARG A 25 11.16 -12.37 13.06
CA ARG A 25 10.69 -11.54 11.96
C ARG A 25 9.21 -11.85 11.76
N ILE A 26 8.36 -10.98 12.30
CA ILE A 26 6.92 -11.21 12.44
C ILE A 26 6.17 -10.46 11.34
N LEU A 27 5.36 -11.18 10.56
CA LEU A 27 4.41 -10.57 9.63
C LEU A 27 2.97 -10.73 10.14
N GLY A 28 2.29 -9.62 10.40
CA GLY A 28 0.85 -9.61 10.63
C GLY A 28 0.10 -9.57 9.30
N VAL A 29 -0.77 -10.55 9.04
CA VAL A 29 -1.59 -10.64 7.83
C VAL A 29 -3.07 -10.54 8.22
N GLY A 30 -3.84 -9.67 7.57
CA GLY A 30 -5.27 -9.59 7.87
C GLY A 30 -6.01 -8.40 7.30
N ASP A 31 -7.03 -7.99 8.03
CA ASP A 31 -7.92 -6.88 7.70
C ASP A 31 -7.69 -5.66 8.63
N SER A 32 -8.68 -4.79 8.77
CA SER A 32 -8.65 -3.60 9.64
C SER A 32 -8.29 -3.90 11.10
N ILE A 33 -8.58 -5.10 11.61
CA ILE A 33 -8.17 -5.49 12.95
C ILE A 33 -6.64 -5.62 13.03
N THR A 34 -5.99 -6.18 12.00
CA THR A 34 -4.53 -6.26 11.92
C THR A 34 -3.90 -4.90 11.63
N VAL A 35 -4.53 -4.05 10.80
CA VAL A 35 -4.12 -2.65 10.58
C VAL A 35 -4.04 -1.90 11.92
N GLY A 36 -4.90 -2.23 12.88
CA GLY A 36 -5.05 -1.46 14.12
C GLY A 36 -5.98 -0.27 13.92
N PHE A 37 -7.03 -0.45 13.12
CA PHE A 37 -8.00 0.59 12.80
C PHE A 37 -8.53 1.29 14.06
N LEU A 38 -8.38 2.62 14.10
CA LEU A 38 -8.71 3.51 15.22
C LEU A 38 -7.90 3.30 16.51
N SER A 39 -6.77 2.59 16.47
CA SER A 39 -5.92 2.39 17.66
C SER A 39 -5.09 3.62 18.06
N ASP A 40 -5.18 4.71 17.29
CA ASP A 40 -4.61 6.04 17.51
C ASP A 40 -5.61 7.01 18.15
N LEU A 41 -6.91 6.76 18.01
CA LEU A 41 -7.95 7.56 18.65
C LEU A 41 -8.03 7.32 20.16
N ASP A 42 -8.74 8.17 20.90
CA ASP A 42 -9.01 8.02 22.35
C ASP A 42 -7.74 7.84 23.21
N GLY A 43 -6.66 8.57 22.89
CA GLY A 43 -5.37 8.44 23.57
C GLY A 43 -4.62 7.15 23.22
N GLY A 44 -4.92 6.59 22.05
CA GLY A 44 -4.28 5.41 21.50
C GLY A 44 -2.88 5.68 20.96
N ASP A 45 -2.15 4.61 20.67
CA ASP A 45 -0.75 4.67 20.24
C ASP A 45 -0.57 4.44 18.73
N GLY A 46 -1.63 4.11 18.00
CA GLY A 46 -1.64 3.88 16.55
C GLY A 46 -0.99 2.57 16.09
N ASN A 47 -0.54 1.71 17.01
CA ASN A 47 0.17 0.48 16.64
C ASN A 47 -0.74 -0.75 16.56
N GLY A 48 -2.05 -0.61 16.78
CA GLY A 48 -2.96 -1.75 16.98
C GLY A 48 -2.46 -2.65 18.12
N TYR A 49 -2.42 -3.96 17.89
CA TYR A 49 -1.92 -4.92 18.89
C TYR A 49 -0.38 -4.99 18.99
N ARG A 50 0.35 -4.42 18.02
CA ARG A 50 1.78 -4.70 17.81
C ARG A 50 2.68 -4.12 18.89
N LEU A 51 2.35 -2.94 19.42
CA LEU A 51 3.10 -2.38 20.54
C LEU A 51 3.02 -3.30 21.76
N LYS A 52 1.81 -3.76 22.11
CA LYS A 52 1.62 -4.65 23.25
C LYS A 52 2.27 -6.01 23.04
N LEU A 53 2.17 -6.57 21.83
CA LEU A 53 2.88 -7.80 21.47
C LEU A 53 4.40 -7.63 21.61
N ARG A 54 4.98 -6.53 21.12
CA ARG A 54 6.41 -6.21 21.31
C ARG A 54 6.80 -6.14 22.78
N GLN A 55 6.01 -5.43 23.58
CA GLN A 55 6.24 -5.31 25.02
C GLN A 55 6.22 -6.68 25.70
N ASN A 56 5.34 -7.57 25.27
CA ASN A 56 5.28 -8.92 25.83
C ASN A 56 6.45 -9.80 25.37
N LEU A 57 6.99 -9.55 24.17
CA LEU A 57 8.19 -10.17 23.62
C LEU A 57 9.49 -9.47 24.04
N SER A 58 9.52 -8.80 25.20
CA SER A 58 10.67 -7.96 25.63
C SER A 58 12.01 -8.69 25.75
N ASN A 59 12.00 -10.03 25.82
CA ASN A 59 13.19 -10.88 25.90
C ASN A 59 13.56 -11.53 24.55
N ASP A 60 12.84 -11.23 23.48
CA ASP A 60 13.13 -11.66 22.12
C ASP A 60 13.63 -10.48 21.28
N ARG A 61 14.46 -10.76 20.26
CA ARG A 61 14.79 -9.76 19.23
C ARG A 61 13.69 -9.77 18.18
N VAL A 62 12.85 -8.75 18.15
CA VAL A 62 11.64 -8.70 17.29
C VAL A 62 11.78 -7.61 16.23
N SER A 63 11.34 -7.93 15.01
CA SER A 63 11.07 -6.97 13.94
C SER A 63 9.70 -7.29 13.35
N PHE A 64 8.80 -6.30 13.28
CA PHE A 64 7.60 -6.44 12.45
C PHE A 64 7.90 -5.96 11.04
N ILE A 65 7.48 -6.77 10.07
CA ILE A 65 7.76 -6.56 8.67
C ILE A 65 6.47 -6.55 7.84
N GLY A 66 6.59 -6.14 6.59
CA GLY A 66 5.47 -5.99 5.66
C GLY A 66 5.65 -4.79 4.75
N THR A 67 4.74 -4.63 3.80
CA THR A 67 4.74 -3.51 2.85
C THR A 67 3.82 -2.37 3.29
N GLU A 68 2.87 -2.66 4.17
CA GLU A 68 1.96 -1.67 4.73
C GLU A 68 2.47 -1.15 6.07
N THR A 69 2.14 0.10 6.38
CA THR A 69 2.45 0.73 7.67
C THR A 69 1.38 1.76 8.02
N VAL A 70 1.24 2.06 9.30
CA VAL A 70 0.43 3.16 9.82
C VAL A 70 1.25 3.94 10.83
N ARG A 71 0.93 5.22 10.99
CA ARG A 71 1.56 6.06 12.02
C ARG A 71 1.33 5.42 13.39
N GLY A 72 2.40 5.30 14.16
CA GLY A 72 2.37 4.76 15.50
C GLY A 72 3.61 5.19 16.28
N THR A 73 3.74 4.67 17.49
CA THR A 73 4.86 4.99 18.40
C THR A 73 6.04 4.01 18.32
N ILE A 74 5.93 2.92 17.56
CA ILE A 74 7.04 1.98 17.32
C ILE A 74 7.69 2.19 15.93
N PRO A 75 9.02 2.03 15.81
CA PRO A 75 9.76 2.37 14.59
C PRO A 75 9.50 1.43 13.40
N ASP A 76 9.16 0.17 13.65
CA ASP A 76 8.89 -0.87 12.66
C ASP A 76 7.44 -1.35 12.82
N ASN A 77 6.48 -0.46 12.54
CA ASN A 77 5.05 -0.75 12.63
C ASN A 77 4.49 -1.36 11.32
N TYR A 78 5.23 -2.28 10.70
CA TYR A 78 4.90 -2.85 9.39
C TYR A 78 4.03 -4.11 9.46
N PHE A 79 3.29 -4.39 8.37
CA PHE A 79 2.32 -5.49 8.26
C PHE A 79 1.87 -5.72 6.80
N ALA A 80 1.00 -6.72 6.59
CA ALA A 80 0.32 -7.01 5.32
C ALA A 80 -1.19 -7.13 5.54
N ALA A 81 -1.86 -5.99 5.73
CA ALA A 81 -3.27 -5.95 6.04
C ALA A 81 -3.92 -4.69 5.48
N TRP A 82 -5.20 -4.79 5.16
CA TRP A 82 -5.92 -3.71 4.49
C TRP A 82 -7.31 -3.53 5.08
N ASN A 83 -7.70 -2.27 5.30
CA ASN A 83 -9.01 -1.94 5.86
C ASN A 83 -10.14 -2.41 4.95
N ALA A 84 -11.19 -3.00 5.53
CA ALA A 84 -12.40 -3.44 4.82
C ALA A 84 -12.14 -4.44 3.67
N ARG A 85 -11.03 -5.19 3.70
CA ARG A 85 -10.70 -6.20 2.69
C ARG A 85 -10.99 -7.62 3.14
N THR A 86 -11.48 -8.43 2.21
CA THR A 86 -11.77 -9.86 2.36
C THR A 86 -10.52 -10.70 2.20
N ILE A 87 -10.63 -11.99 2.48
CA ILE A 87 -9.54 -12.96 2.34
C ILE A 87 -9.00 -13.00 0.89
N GLN A 88 -9.87 -12.88 -0.12
CA GLN A 88 -9.43 -12.92 -1.52
C GLN A 88 -8.50 -11.74 -1.84
N PHE A 89 -8.90 -10.52 -1.49
CA PHE A 89 -8.06 -9.34 -1.68
C PHE A 89 -6.72 -9.49 -0.96
N ILE A 90 -6.72 -9.99 0.28
CA ILE A 90 -5.50 -10.25 1.05
C ILE A 90 -4.60 -11.23 0.28
N SER A 91 -5.15 -12.32 -0.26
CA SER A 91 -4.43 -13.29 -1.09
C SER A 91 -3.76 -12.66 -2.30
N ASP A 92 -4.48 -11.75 -2.98
CA ASP A 92 -3.99 -11.11 -4.19
C ASP A 92 -2.83 -10.13 -3.93
N HIS A 93 -2.71 -9.62 -2.69
CA HIS A 93 -1.77 -8.54 -2.36
C HIS A 93 -0.67 -8.93 -1.34
N VAL A 94 -0.73 -10.10 -0.71
CA VAL A 94 0.22 -10.47 0.37
C VAL A 94 1.65 -10.77 -0.11
N ASN A 95 1.84 -11.13 -1.38
CA ASN A 95 3.11 -11.64 -1.91
C ASN A 95 4.33 -10.72 -1.68
N PRO A 96 4.28 -9.39 -1.94
CA PRO A 96 5.41 -8.51 -1.68
C PRO A 96 5.88 -8.51 -0.22
N SER A 97 4.97 -8.71 0.73
CA SER A 97 5.33 -8.84 2.15
C SER A 97 5.95 -10.21 2.48
N LEU A 98 5.53 -11.28 1.80
CA LEU A 98 6.11 -12.62 1.98
C LEU A 98 7.54 -12.72 1.43
N GLN A 99 7.89 -11.92 0.42
CA GLN A 99 9.26 -11.84 -0.10
C GLN A 99 10.28 -11.41 0.97
N GLN A 100 9.85 -10.75 2.04
CA GLN A 100 10.69 -10.36 3.18
C GLN A 100 11.02 -11.55 4.12
N GLN A 101 10.56 -12.77 3.79
CA GLN A 101 10.85 -14.03 4.48
C GLN A 101 10.62 -13.97 6.01
N PRO A 102 9.40 -13.66 6.48
CA PRO A 102 9.05 -13.80 7.90
C PRO A 102 9.26 -15.23 8.38
N ASN A 103 9.70 -15.40 9.64
CA ASN A 103 9.74 -16.71 10.29
C ASN A 103 8.54 -16.97 11.21
N ILE A 104 7.77 -15.93 11.53
CA ILE A 104 6.47 -16.02 12.21
C ILE A 104 5.43 -15.21 11.43
N ILE A 105 4.29 -15.82 11.12
CA ILE A 105 3.19 -15.16 10.39
C ILE A 105 1.91 -15.29 11.22
N LEU A 106 1.28 -14.15 11.50
CA LEU A 106 0.07 -14.06 12.31
C LEU A 106 -1.10 -13.70 11.38
N VAL A 107 -1.99 -14.66 11.11
CA VAL A 107 -3.11 -14.49 10.18
C VAL A 107 -4.40 -14.27 10.96
N HIS A 108 -5.03 -13.11 10.81
CA HIS A 108 -6.39 -12.83 11.27
C HIS A 108 -7.19 -12.22 10.13
N ALA A 109 -7.93 -13.06 9.41
CA ALA A 109 -8.66 -12.68 8.21
C ALA A 109 -10.02 -13.39 8.15
N GLY A 110 -10.98 -12.76 7.46
CA GLY A 110 -12.34 -13.25 7.28
C GLY A 110 -13.41 -12.41 7.97
N THR A 111 -13.03 -11.36 8.72
CA THR A 111 -14.01 -10.46 9.35
C THR A 111 -14.95 -9.86 8.31
N ASN A 112 -14.38 -9.33 7.22
CA ASN A 112 -15.13 -8.69 6.14
C ASN A 112 -15.90 -9.69 5.28
N ASP A 113 -15.37 -10.90 5.05
CA ASP A 113 -16.11 -11.96 4.39
C ASP A 113 -17.41 -12.28 5.12
N MET A 114 -17.42 -12.25 6.46
CA MET A 114 -18.63 -12.56 7.23
C MET A 114 -19.66 -11.42 7.27
N ASN A 115 -19.33 -10.25 6.71
CA ASN A 115 -20.22 -9.09 6.72
C ASN A 115 -21.53 -9.40 5.96
N PRO A 116 -22.71 -9.06 6.52
CA PRO A 116 -23.97 -9.24 5.81
C PRO A 116 -24.11 -8.30 4.59
N ASN A 117 -23.36 -7.20 4.56
CA ASN A 117 -23.31 -6.31 3.41
C ASN A 117 -22.39 -6.87 2.31
N LEU A 118 -22.97 -7.19 1.15
CA LEU A 118 -22.24 -7.73 0.00
C LEU A 118 -21.36 -6.69 -0.71
N ASP A 119 -21.55 -5.39 -0.44
CA ASP A 119 -20.61 -4.36 -0.87
C ASP A 119 -19.29 -4.41 -0.07
N VAL A 120 -19.29 -5.09 1.09
CA VAL A 120 -18.10 -5.35 1.90
C VAL A 120 -17.58 -6.77 1.68
N ALA A 121 -18.47 -7.77 1.69
CA ALA A 121 -18.16 -9.15 1.37
C ALA A 121 -18.20 -9.40 -0.15
N LEU A 122 -17.28 -8.77 -0.89
CA LEU A 122 -17.28 -8.73 -2.36
C LEU A 122 -17.27 -10.11 -3.02
N GLU A 123 -16.60 -11.09 -2.40
CA GLU A 123 -16.54 -12.48 -2.86
C GLU A 123 -17.60 -13.39 -2.22
N GLY A 124 -18.62 -12.78 -1.62
CA GLY A 124 -19.70 -13.46 -0.91
C GLY A 124 -19.38 -13.78 0.55
N ASN A 125 -20.45 -13.98 1.33
CA ASN A 125 -20.39 -14.16 2.78
C ASN A 125 -20.74 -15.56 3.27
N ASP A 126 -20.67 -16.57 2.38
CA ASP A 126 -20.80 -17.96 2.80
C ASP A 126 -19.60 -18.37 3.69
N PRO A 127 -19.83 -18.86 4.93
CA PRO A 127 -18.77 -19.22 5.85
C PRO A 127 -17.82 -20.32 5.36
N LYS A 128 -18.33 -21.27 4.59
CA LYS A 128 -17.53 -22.39 4.10
C LYS A 128 -16.65 -21.93 2.95
N ASP A 129 -17.21 -21.19 2.00
CA ASP A 129 -16.46 -20.66 0.86
C ASP A 129 -15.35 -19.69 1.31
N ALA A 130 -15.64 -18.84 2.30
CA ALA A 130 -14.63 -17.98 2.93
C ALA A 130 -13.52 -18.80 3.61
N ALA A 131 -13.86 -19.88 4.32
CA ALA A 131 -12.86 -20.75 4.93
C ALA A 131 -11.99 -21.49 3.88
N GLU A 132 -12.57 -21.85 2.73
CA GLU A 132 -11.83 -22.41 1.60
C GLU A 132 -10.86 -21.37 0.99
N ARG A 133 -11.28 -20.10 0.85
CA ARG A 133 -10.38 -18.99 0.47
C ARG A 133 -9.23 -18.82 1.46
N LEU A 134 -9.50 -18.89 2.76
CA LEU A 134 -8.44 -18.83 3.78
C LEU A 134 -7.47 -20.01 3.65
N GLY A 135 -7.97 -21.20 3.32
CA GLY A 135 -7.12 -22.35 3.00
C GLY A 135 -6.13 -22.06 1.87
N LYS A 136 -6.59 -21.43 0.78
CA LYS A 136 -5.74 -21.03 -0.35
C LYS A 136 -4.70 -19.97 0.04
N LEU A 137 -5.10 -18.97 0.83
CA LEU A 137 -4.18 -17.97 1.39
C LEU A 137 -3.08 -18.64 2.24
N ILE A 138 -3.44 -19.60 3.09
CA ILE A 138 -2.46 -20.36 3.89
C ILE A 138 -1.51 -21.13 2.96
N ASP A 139 -2.02 -21.77 1.91
CA ASP A 139 -1.19 -22.52 0.95
C ASP A 139 -0.17 -21.61 0.26
N GLN A 140 -0.60 -20.43 -0.19
CA GLN A 140 0.27 -19.38 -0.75
C GLN A 140 1.35 -18.94 0.24
N ILE A 141 0.99 -18.73 1.51
CA ILE A 141 1.92 -18.34 2.57
C ILE A 141 2.98 -19.43 2.82
N VAL A 142 2.56 -20.69 2.96
CA VAL A 142 3.50 -21.80 3.26
C VAL A 142 4.32 -22.24 2.05
N GLU A 143 3.92 -21.84 0.84
CA GLU A 143 4.73 -21.99 -0.38
C GLU A 143 5.80 -20.90 -0.45
N ALA A 144 5.44 -19.64 -0.19
CA ALA A 144 6.38 -18.52 -0.23
C ALA A 144 7.38 -18.50 0.93
N CYS A 145 6.96 -18.94 2.12
CA CYS A 145 7.77 -18.96 3.35
C CYS A 145 7.73 -20.36 4.00
N PRO A 146 8.37 -21.38 3.41
CA PRO A 146 8.22 -22.78 3.83
C PRO A 146 8.79 -23.09 5.22
N SER A 147 9.71 -22.26 5.72
CA SER A 147 10.32 -22.36 7.06
C SER A 147 9.51 -21.64 8.15
N ALA A 148 8.54 -20.79 7.78
CA ALA A 148 7.79 -19.97 8.71
C ALA A 148 6.78 -20.78 9.53
N VAL A 149 6.54 -20.34 10.77
CA VAL A 149 5.39 -20.80 11.56
C VAL A 149 4.21 -19.86 11.31
N VAL A 150 3.07 -20.43 10.92
CA VAL A 150 1.84 -19.68 10.63
C VAL A 150 0.81 -19.92 11.73
N LEU A 151 0.42 -18.88 12.45
CA LEU A 151 -0.69 -18.90 13.40
C LEU A 151 -1.94 -18.35 12.73
N VAL A 152 -3.00 -19.15 12.63
CA VAL A 152 -4.25 -18.80 11.96
C VAL A 152 -5.35 -18.62 12.98
N ALA A 153 -5.83 -17.39 13.13
CA ALA A 153 -6.87 -17.06 14.09
C ALA A 153 -8.24 -17.59 13.65
N MET A 154 -8.91 -18.28 14.58
CA MET A 154 -10.37 -18.29 14.62
C MET A 154 -10.80 -16.89 15.03
N ILE A 155 -11.19 -16.03 14.07
CA ILE A 155 -11.38 -14.59 14.29
C ILE A 155 -12.26 -14.26 15.52
N ILE A 156 -12.03 -13.08 16.11
CA ILE A 156 -12.83 -12.62 17.27
C ILE A 156 -14.33 -12.58 16.96
N ASN A 157 -15.14 -12.65 18.02
CA ASN A 157 -16.58 -12.42 17.90
C ASN A 157 -16.88 -10.95 17.63
N THR A 158 -18.05 -10.71 17.01
CA THR A 158 -18.62 -9.38 16.76
C THR A 158 -19.88 -9.18 17.62
N ARG A 159 -20.26 -7.91 17.87
CA ARG A 159 -21.56 -7.54 18.45
C ARG A 159 -22.63 -7.27 17.39
N ASP A 160 -22.27 -7.27 16.11
CA ASP A 160 -23.24 -7.22 15.02
C ASP A 160 -23.91 -8.59 14.87
N GLU A 161 -25.20 -8.68 15.23
CA GLU A 161 -25.96 -9.95 15.19
C GLU A 161 -26.06 -10.52 13.76
N GLY A 162 -26.08 -9.65 12.74
CA GLY A 162 -26.19 -10.05 11.35
C GLY A 162 -24.93 -10.78 10.89
N GLN A 163 -23.77 -10.19 11.16
CA GLN A 163 -22.44 -10.75 10.89
C GLN A 163 -22.15 -11.97 11.76
N GLN A 164 -22.55 -11.95 13.04
CA GLN A 164 -22.30 -13.05 13.98
C GLN A 164 -22.86 -14.40 13.48
N ARG A 165 -24.00 -14.38 12.78
CA ARG A 165 -24.61 -15.59 12.17
C ARG A 165 -23.68 -16.30 11.19
N ASN A 166 -22.80 -15.56 10.51
CA ASN A 166 -21.82 -16.10 9.58
C ASN A 166 -20.47 -16.37 10.28
N THR A 167 -20.08 -15.50 11.22
CA THR A 167 -18.82 -15.62 11.98
C THR A 167 -18.70 -16.95 12.73
N VAL A 168 -19.76 -17.40 13.41
CA VAL A 168 -19.70 -18.64 14.22
C VAL A 168 -19.46 -19.89 13.36
N PRO A 169 -20.20 -20.14 12.26
CA PRO A 169 -19.88 -21.22 11.34
C PRO A 169 -18.46 -21.11 10.75
N TYR A 170 -18.02 -19.91 10.37
CA TYR A 170 -16.68 -19.69 9.81
C TYR A 170 -15.57 -20.09 10.79
N GLN A 171 -15.67 -19.64 12.04
CA GLN A 171 -14.77 -20.06 13.12
C GLN A 171 -14.73 -21.59 13.26
N GLY A 172 -15.88 -22.27 13.11
CA GLY A 172 -16.00 -23.72 13.15
C GLY A 172 -15.26 -24.46 12.03
N HIS A 173 -15.04 -23.83 10.88
CA HIS A 173 -14.31 -24.42 9.75
C HIS A 173 -12.78 -24.33 9.89
N ILE A 174 -12.26 -23.32 10.60
CA ILE A 174 -10.82 -23.04 10.69
C ILE A 174 -9.99 -24.22 11.22
N PRO A 175 -10.40 -24.95 12.28
CA PRO A 175 -9.62 -26.09 12.75
C PRO A 175 -9.40 -27.16 11.68
N GLY A 176 -10.41 -27.42 10.85
CA GLY A 176 -10.32 -28.38 9.74
C GLY A 176 -9.39 -27.91 8.63
N ILE A 177 -9.49 -26.63 8.25
CA ILE A 177 -8.62 -26.00 7.24
C ILE A 177 -7.15 -26.05 7.67
N VAL A 178 -6.84 -25.80 8.95
CA VAL A 178 -5.46 -25.87 9.46
C VAL A 178 -4.98 -27.31 9.64
N ALA A 179 -5.84 -28.20 10.13
CA ALA A 179 -5.49 -29.60 10.36
C ALA A 179 -4.97 -30.30 9.10
N SER A 180 -5.55 -30.02 7.93
CA SER A 180 -5.07 -30.60 6.67
C SER A 180 -3.63 -30.20 6.35
N ARG A 181 -3.25 -28.93 6.57
CA ARG A 181 -1.86 -28.45 6.36
C ARG A 181 -0.89 -29.03 7.39
N GLN A 182 -1.32 -29.19 8.64
CA GLN A 182 -0.51 -29.86 9.67
C GLN A 182 -0.21 -31.32 9.33
N VAL A 183 -1.23 -32.07 8.87
CA VAL A 183 -1.06 -33.46 8.42
C VAL A 183 -0.12 -33.55 7.23
N ALA A 184 -0.13 -32.53 6.36
CA ALA A 184 0.83 -32.37 5.27
C ALA A 184 2.23 -31.89 5.71
N GLY A 185 2.50 -31.78 7.02
CA GLY A 185 3.80 -31.44 7.57
C GLY A 185 4.14 -29.95 7.61
N LYS A 186 3.17 -29.06 7.31
CA LYS A 186 3.38 -27.61 7.38
C LYS A 186 3.29 -27.11 8.83
N HIS A 187 4.08 -26.09 9.17
CA HIS A 187 4.09 -25.47 10.50
C HIS A 187 2.93 -24.48 10.71
N VAL A 188 1.69 -24.95 10.57
CA VAL A 188 0.48 -24.12 10.73
C VAL A 188 -0.24 -24.49 12.02
N LEU A 189 -0.73 -23.53 12.79
CA LEU A 189 -1.49 -23.75 14.03
C LEU A 189 -2.75 -22.89 14.03
N ALA A 190 -3.90 -23.48 14.38
CA ALA A 190 -5.11 -22.72 14.64
C ALA A 190 -5.03 -22.12 16.05
N VAL A 191 -5.40 -20.85 16.21
CA VAL A 191 -5.42 -20.15 17.50
C VAL A 191 -6.80 -19.59 17.78
N ASP A 192 -7.31 -19.84 18.97
CA ASP A 192 -8.69 -19.56 19.31
C ASP A 192 -8.88 -18.16 19.90
N PHE A 193 -9.25 -17.20 19.05
CA PHE A 193 -9.64 -15.86 19.49
C PHE A 193 -11.14 -15.76 19.86
N THR A 194 -11.92 -16.85 19.82
CA THR A 194 -13.37 -16.80 20.12
C THR A 194 -13.66 -16.49 21.59
N SER A 195 -12.68 -16.68 22.49
CA SER A 195 -12.78 -16.24 23.89
C SER A 195 -12.49 -14.75 24.10
N PHE A 196 -12.11 -14.01 23.05
CA PHE A 196 -11.83 -12.59 23.16
C PHE A 196 -13.09 -11.83 23.61
N PRO A 197 -13.00 -10.99 24.65
CA PRO A 197 -14.17 -10.35 25.24
C PRO A 197 -14.74 -9.26 24.31
N THR A 198 -15.97 -9.46 23.86
CA THR A 198 -16.68 -8.49 22.99
C THR A 198 -16.95 -7.14 23.66
N GLY A 199 -16.86 -7.08 25.01
CA GLY A 199 -16.89 -5.84 25.77
C GLY A 199 -15.69 -4.91 25.50
N LEU A 200 -14.60 -5.44 24.92
CA LEU A 200 -13.44 -4.65 24.49
C LEU A 200 -13.53 -4.18 23.03
N LEU A 201 -14.70 -4.31 22.40
CA LEU A 201 -14.95 -3.78 21.06
C LEU A 201 -15.51 -2.36 21.13
N ARG A 202 -15.14 -1.55 20.15
CA ARG A 202 -15.68 -0.22 19.90
C ARG A 202 -17.16 -0.29 19.57
N VAL A 203 -17.82 0.87 19.57
CA VAL A 203 -19.28 0.98 19.36
C VAL A 203 -19.77 0.32 18.07
N ASP A 204 -18.91 0.22 17.05
CA ASP A 204 -19.19 -0.51 15.80
C ASP A 204 -19.38 -2.03 15.98
N GLY A 205 -18.99 -2.57 17.14
CA GLY A 205 -19.14 -3.99 17.47
C GLY A 205 -18.13 -4.90 16.78
N VAL A 206 -17.15 -4.37 16.04
CA VAL A 206 -16.21 -5.14 15.22
C VAL A 206 -14.76 -4.87 15.62
N HIS A 207 -14.38 -3.60 15.76
CA HIS A 207 -12.98 -3.25 16.00
C HIS A 207 -12.66 -3.17 17.50
N PRO A 208 -11.49 -3.68 17.95
CA PRO A 208 -11.06 -3.50 19.32
C PRO A 208 -10.89 -2.03 19.73
N THR A 209 -11.17 -1.71 21.00
CA THR A 209 -10.73 -0.45 21.62
C THR A 209 -9.22 -0.47 21.83
N ASN A 210 -8.61 0.63 22.29
CA ASN A 210 -7.18 0.63 22.66
C ASN A 210 -6.85 -0.44 23.72
N GLU A 211 -7.74 -0.66 24.70
CA GLU A 211 -7.59 -1.75 25.66
C GLU A 211 -7.79 -3.13 25.01
N GLY A 212 -8.74 -3.23 24.08
CA GLY A 212 -8.95 -4.42 23.28
C GLY A 212 -7.73 -4.81 22.47
N TYR A 213 -7.08 -3.86 21.79
CA TYR A 213 -5.84 -4.10 21.05
C TYR A 213 -4.68 -4.55 21.94
N ARG A 214 -4.61 -4.05 23.18
CA ARG A 214 -3.64 -4.57 24.16
C ARG A 214 -3.92 -6.03 24.49
N HIS A 215 -5.16 -6.39 24.81
CA HIS A 215 -5.54 -7.78 25.03
C HIS A 215 -5.31 -8.66 23.80
N PHE A 216 -5.50 -8.11 22.60
CA PHE A 216 -5.24 -8.81 21.35
C PHE A 216 -3.74 -9.14 21.20
N GLY A 217 -2.86 -8.22 21.62
CA GLY A 217 -1.42 -8.45 21.71
C GLY A 217 -1.04 -9.49 22.77
N ASP A 218 -1.76 -9.52 23.90
CA ASP A 218 -1.62 -10.59 24.90
C ASP A 218 -2.02 -11.96 24.35
N TYR A 219 -3.10 -12.04 23.56
CA TYR A 219 -3.53 -13.28 22.90
C TYR A 219 -2.47 -13.79 21.93
N TRP A 220 -1.99 -12.94 21.01
CA TRP A 220 -0.93 -13.35 20.08
C TRP A 220 0.31 -13.84 20.80
N TYR A 221 0.74 -13.10 21.83
CA TYR A 221 1.88 -13.48 22.65
C TYR A 221 1.67 -14.85 23.30
N ASP A 222 0.53 -15.06 23.95
CA ASP A 222 0.20 -16.33 24.60
C ASP A 222 0.23 -17.49 23.60
N PHE A 223 -0.33 -17.32 22.41
CA PHE A 223 -0.28 -18.36 21.38
C PHE A 223 1.13 -18.61 20.86
N MET A 224 1.95 -17.56 20.69
CA MET A 224 3.34 -17.71 20.29
C MET A 224 4.16 -18.53 21.30
N THR A 225 3.90 -18.39 22.60
CA THR A 225 4.60 -19.17 23.64
C THR A 225 4.29 -20.67 23.59
N GLN A 226 3.20 -21.05 22.91
CA GLN A 226 2.74 -22.43 22.74
C GLN A 226 3.27 -23.09 21.44
N ILE A 227 3.98 -22.35 20.60
CA ILE A 227 4.61 -22.88 19.39
C ILE A 227 5.68 -23.94 19.78
N PRO A 228 5.74 -25.10 19.09
CA PRO A 228 6.86 -26.02 19.24
C PRO A 228 8.17 -25.32 18.92
N ARG A 229 9.08 -25.22 19.91
CA ARG A 229 10.37 -24.51 19.74
C ARG A 229 11.20 -25.00 18.55
N GLY A 230 11.08 -26.28 18.19
CA GLY A 230 11.76 -26.86 17.03
C GLY A 230 11.25 -26.37 15.67
N TRP A 231 10.07 -25.74 15.61
CA TRP A 231 9.50 -25.20 14.37
C TRP A 231 10.04 -23.82 14.03
N ILE A 232 10.41 -23.03 15.04
CA ILE A 232 10.89 -21.66 14.83
C ILE A 232 12.35 -21.72 14.40
N GLN A 233 12.67 -21.24 13.21
CA GLN A 233 14.04 -21.10 12.73
C GLN A 233 14.44 -19.63 12.71
N SER A 234 15.74 -19.34 12.70
CA SER A 234 16.19 -17.96 12.42
C SER A 234 15.70 -17.55 11.04
N PRO A 235 15.36 -16.27 10.81
CA PRO A 235 15.15 -15.77 9.46
C PRO A 235 16.43 -16.01 8.65
N ASP A 236 16.30 -16.29 7.36
CA ASP A 236 17.46 -16.37 6.48
C ASP A 236 18.11 -14.97 6.43
N ASP A 237 19.33 -14.88 6.97
CA ASP A 237 20.12 -13.65 7.05
C ASP A 237 20.78 -13.40 5.68
N GLU A 238 20.00 -13.10 4.64
CA GLU A 238 20.54 -12.44 3.43
C GLU A 238 20.51 -10.91 3.53
N ASP A 239 19.73 -10.37 4.48
CA ASP A 239 19.76 -8.94 4.82
C ASP A 239 20.41 -8.75 6.19
N GLY A 240 21.67 -8.33 6.16
CA GLY A 240 22.45 -7.94 7.33
C GLY A 240 21.72 -6.87 8.16
N ASP A 241 21.90 -7.01 9.48
CA ASP A 241 21.58 -6.06 10.53
C ASP A 241 21.57 -4.58 10.08
N GLN A 242 20.38 -4.02 9.83
CA GLN A 242 20.21 -2.60 9.50
C GLN A 242 20.29 -1.68 10.73
N SER A 243 20.68 -2.18 11.92
CA SER A 243 20.62 -1.39 13.15
C SER A 243 21.90 -0.59 13.48
N THR A 244 22.98 -0.67 12.69
CA THR A 244 24.24 0.02 13.03
C THR A 244 24.91 0.77 11.88
N ILE A 245 24.31 1.87 11.37
CA ILE A 245 25.09 2.91 10.66
C ILE A 245 24.46 4.30 10.88
N CYS A 246 24.74 4.94 12.01
CA CYS A 246 24.48 6.37 12.23
C CYS A 246 25.55 6.95 13.18
N GLU A 247 26.75 7.24 12.66
CA GLU A 247 27.65 8.15 13.37
C GLU A 247 27.22 9.59 13.12
N LYS A 248 27.06 10.35 14.21
CA LYS A 248 26.67 11.76 14.20
C LYS A 248 27.77 12.61 13.54
N GLY A 249 27.44 13.29 12.44
CA GLY A 249 28.25 14.40 11.93
C GLY A 249 28.15 15.64 12.85
N PRO A 250 29.13 16.56 12.80
CA PRO A 250 29.14 17.75 13.65
C PRO A 250 27.94 18.67 13.34
N GLU A 251 27.40 19.27 14.40
CA GLU A 251 26.16 20.04 14.41
C GLU A 251 26.21 21.30 13.54
N GLY A 252 25.13 21.59 12.80
CA GLY A 252 24.88 22.93 12.23
C GLY A 252 24.36 23.05 10.80
N GLY A 253 24.12 21.95 10.05
CA GLY A 253 23.56 22.01 8.70
C GLY A 253 22.33 21.11 8.53
N LEU A 254 21.38 21.48 7.68
CA LEU A 254 20.20 20.67 7.30
C LEU A 254 20.54 19.41 6.46
N TRP A 255 21.83 19.11 6.29
CA TRP A 255 22.33 18.12 5.33
C TRP A 255 22.79 16.77 5.92
N PRO A 256 23.40 16.68 7.13
CA PRO A 256 23.87 15.40 7.66
C PRO A 256 22.75 14.40 7.95
N GLU A 257 21.60 14.83 8.46
CA GLU A 257 20.44 13.94 8.70
C GLU A 257 19.78 13.47 7.39
N LYS A 258 19.76 14.32 6.35
CA LYS A 258 19.20 13.95 5.03
C LYS A 258 20.16 13.08 4.20
N ALA A 259 21.46 13.15 4.44
CA ALA A 259 22.45 12.26 3.81
C ALA A 259 22.35 10.81 4.33
N CYS A 260 21.90 10.61 5.57
CA CYS A 260 21.55 9.27 6.09
C CYS A 260 20.33 8.70 5.35
N TRP A 261 19.31 9.53 5.11
CA TRP A 261 18.16 9.22 4.26
C TRP A 261 18.56 8.86 2.84
N LEU A 262 19.51 9.60 2.27
CA LEU A 262 20.08 9.31 0.96
C LEU A 262 20.66 7.89 0.94
N LYS A 263 21.57 7.52 1.85
CA LYS A 263 22.14 6.16 1.91
C LYS A 263 21.11 5.03 2.07
N GLN A 264 20.04 5.23 2.83
CA GLN A 264 18.94 4.24 2.93
C GLN A 264 18.12 4.11 1.63
N LEU A 265 17.93 5.20 0.91
CA LEU A 265 17.31 5.23 -0.42
C LEU A 265 18.19 4.56 -1.49
N LEU A 266 19.51 4.74 -1.39
CA LEU A 266 20.50 4.22 -2.33
C LEU A 266 20.69 2.69 -2.22
N GLY A 267 20.32 2.07 -1.11
CA GLY A 267 20.67 0.67 -0.80
C GLY A 267 19.64 -0.41 -1.12
N SER A 268 18.40 -0.09 -1.53
CA SER A 268 17.29 -1.04 -1.28
C SER A 268 16.33 -1.36 -2.44
N SER A 269 16.56 -1.03 -3.72
CA SER A 269 15.52 -1.36 -4.73
C SER A 269 15.91 -2.06 -6.04
N LEU A 270 17.18 -2.18 -6.44
CA LEU A 270 17.47 -2.74 -7.78
C LEU A 270 18.76 -3.59 -7.89
N GLY A 271 19.50 -3.84 -6.79
CA GLY A 271 20.80 -4.52 -6.86
C GLY A 271 21.85 -3.77 -7.70
N LYS A 272 21.58 -2.50 -8.03
CA LYS A 272 22.42 -1.61 -8.84
C LYS A 272 22.77 -0.37 -8.02
N ASP A 273 24.01 0.11 -8.18
CA ASP A 273 24.47 1.34 -7.54
C ASP A 273 23.73 2.57 -8.11
N PHE A 274 23.44 3.55 -7.28
CA PHE A 274 22.71 4.76 -7.69
C PHE A 274 23.39 5.50 -8.84
N SER A 275 24.72 5.58 -8.83
CA SER A 275 25.49 6.23 -9.90
C SER A 275 25.41 5.47 -11.22
N SER A 276 24.97 4.21 -11.22
CA SER A 276 24.68 3.45 -12.43
C SER A 276 23.29 3.71 -13.01
N ILE A 277 22.41 4.40 -12.26
CA ILE A 277 21.01 4.63 -12.63
C ILE A 277 20.77 6.12 -12.98
N PHE A 278 21.38 7.05 -12.24
CA PHE A 278 21.12 8.48 -12.41
C PHE A 278 22.34 9.23 -12.93
N GLU A 279 22.10 10.30 -13.67
CA GLU A 279 23.12 11.26 -14.07
C GLU A 279 23.65 11.99 -12.82
N CYS A 280 24.85 11.61 -12.39
CA CYS A 280 25.49 12.15 -11.20
C CYS A 280 27.01 11.83 -11.20
N ASP A 281 27.78 12.58 -10.40
CA ASP A 281 29.23 12.38 -10.25
C ASP A 281 29.55 11.91 -8.82
N PRO A 282 29.76 10.59 -8.59
CA PRO A 282 30.04 10.06 -7.25
C PRO A 282 31.37 10.55 -6.65
N SER A 283 32.24 11.20 -7.43
CA SER A 283 33.48 11.81 -6.93
C SER A 283 33.27 13.18 -6.28
N GLN A 284 32.13 13.84 -6.54
CA GLN A 284 31.79 15.14 -6.00
C GLN A 284 30.98 15.03 -4.70
N PRO A 285 31.05 16.03 -3.82
CA PRO A 285 30.10 16.15 -2.71
C PRO A 285 28.66 16.03 -3.20
N TYR A 286 27.86 15.23 -2.49
CA TYR A 286 26.45 14.99 -2.80
C TYR A 286 26.19 14.50 -4.24
N TYR A 287 27.13 13.74 -4.81
CA TYR A 287 27.03 13.22 -6.17
C TYR A 287 26.93 14.32 -7.26
N GLY A 288 27.35 15.56 -6.95
CA GLY A 288 27.29 16.70 -7.88
C GLY A 288 25.97 17.47 -7.88
N PHE A 289 25.03 17.17 -6.97
CA PHE A 289 23.78 17.94 -6.86
C PHE A 289 23.96 19.21 -6.00
N ASP A 290 23.71 20.37 -6.61
CA ASP A 290 23.85 21.69 -5.94
C ASP A 290 22.71 22.02 -4.96
N SER A 291 21.59 21.30 -5.05
CA SER A 291 20.45 21.50 -4.16
C SER A 291 19.61 20.22 -4.03
N TRP A 292 18.78 20.18 -2.98
CA TRP A 292 17.84 19.09 -2.79
C TRP A 292 16.82 19.00 -3.93
N ASP A 293 16.37 20.13 -4.45
CA ASP A 293 15.47 20.16 -5.60
C ASP A 293 16.15 19.64 -6.86
N GLY A 294 17.43 19.95 -7.06
CA GLY A 294 18.27 19.35 -8.12
C GLY A 294 18.34 17.83 -8.02
N PHE A 295 18.54 17.29 -6.81
CA PHE A 295 18.47 15.84 -6.55
C PHE A 295 17.06 15.26 -6.76
N PHE A 296 16.02 15.99 -6.36
CA PHE A 296 14.63 15.57 -6.50
C PHE A 296 14.23 15.44 -7.98
N THR A 297 14.67 16.37 -8.80
CA THR A 297 14.49 16.38 -10.26
C THR A 297 15.64 15.70 -11.01
N ARG A 298 16.39 14.79 -10.38
CA ARG A 298 17.49 14.06 -11.00
C ARG A 298 17.08 13.35 -12.29
N GLU A 299 18.02 13.17 -13.20
CA GLU A 299 17.82 12.52 -14.49
C GLU A 299 18.26 11.07 -14.43
N PHE A 300 17.51 10.19 -15.09
CA PHE A 300 18.00 8.85 -15.39
C PHE A 300 19.10 8.92 -16.44
N LYS A 301 20.04 7.98 -16.37
CA LYS A 301 20.87 7.65 -17.53
C LYS A 301 19.97 7.12 -18.65
N GLU A 302 20.30 7.44 -19.89
CA GLU A 302 19.45 7.25 -21.07
C GLU A 302 18.90 5.81 -21.20
N GLU A 303 19.70 4.80 -20.86
CA GLU A 303 19.36 3.39 -21.00
C GLU A 303 18.48 2.80 -19.88
N GLN A 304 18.19 3.55 -18.81
CA GLN A 304 17.54 2.98 -17.62
C GLN A 304 16.03 2.83 -17.74
N ARG A 305 15.40 3.56 -18.67
CA ARG A 305 13.95 3.55 -18.92
C ARG A 305 13.67 3.52 -20.43
N PRO A 306 13.98 2.41 -21.12
CA PRO A 306 13.68 2.28 -22.54
C PRO A 306 12.16 2.39 -22.77
N VAL A 307 11.76 3.17 -23.76
CA VAL A 307 10.35 3.33 -24.14
C VAL A 307 9.82 2.00 -24.66
N PHE A 308 8.74 1.50 -24.05
CA PHE A 308 8.08 0.30 -24.52
C PHE A 308 7.37 0.55 -25.86
N ARG A 309 7.67 -0.29 -26.87
CA ARG A 309 7.09 -0.22 -28.23
C ARG A 309 7.10 1.21 -28.81
N PRO A 310 8.28 1.83 -29.08
CA PRO A 310 8.34 3.15 -29.70
C PRO A 310 7.55 3.19 -31.02
N ASP A 311 6.85 4.29 -31.30
CA ASP A 311 5.90 4.35 -32.42
C ASP A 311 6.54 4.09 -33.78
N PHE A 312 7.83 4.44 -33.93
CA PHE A 312 8.59 4.26 -35.17
C PHE A 312 9.35 2.92 -35.22
N GLN A 313 9.20 2.04 -34.22
CA GLN A 313 9.87 0.75 -34.22
C GLN A 313 9.20 -0.18 -35.26
N PRO A 314 9.97 -0.79 -36.19
CA PRO A 314 9.44 -1.81 -37.08
C PRO A 314 8.83 -2.97 -36.28
N PHE A 315 7.68 -3.48 -36.72
CA PHE A 315 7.00 -4.62 -36.08
C PHE A 315 6.62 -5.67 -37.13
N ALA A 316 6.55 -6.93 -36.70
CA ALA A 316 6.28 -8.06 -37.58
C ALA A 316 4.80 -8.13 -37.99
N ASP A 317 4.51 -8.82 -39.10
CA ASP A 317 3.14 -9.10 -39.50
C ASP A 317 2.40 -9.89 -38.41
N GLY A 318 1.28 -9.34 -37.93
CA GLY A 318 0.48 -9.91 -36.85
C GLY A 318 0.73 -9.31 -35.46
N ASP A 319 1.80 -8.54 -35.28
CA ASP A 319 2.00 -7.76 -34.05
C ASP A 319 1.04 -6.55 -34.03
N PRO A 320 0.51 -6.18 -32.84
CA PRO A 320 -0.27 -4.97 -32.71
C PRO A 320 0.58 -3.73 -33.02
N ASP A 321 -0.03 -2.77 -33.72
CA ASP A 321 0.55 -1.46 -34.03
C ASP A 321 1.14 -0.82 -32.75
N PRO A 322 2.45 -0.50 -32.71
CA PRO A 322 3.12 0.11 -31.57
C PRO A 322 2.45 1.39 -31.05
N SER A 323 1.79 2.14 -31.94
CA SER A 323 1.09 3.38 -31.58
C SER A 323 -0.21 3.16 -30.81
N LEU A 324 -0.66 1.91 -30.65
CA LEU A 324 -1.78 1.55 -29.76
C LEU A 324 -1.36 1.45 -28.29
N PHE A 325 -0.06 1.35 -28.00
CA PHE A 325 0.44 1.22 -26.64
C PHE A 325 0.67 2.59 -26.02
N ILE A 326 -0.10 2.87 -24.98
CA ILE A 326 0.00 4.06 -24.13
C ILE A 326 0.99 3.73 -23.01
N THR A 327 2.09 4.47 -22.91
CA THR A 327 3.07 4.28 -21.82
C THR A 327 2.66 5.08 -20.58
N ASN A 328 3.23 4.73 -19.44
CA ASN A 328 3.03 5.50 -18.20
C ASN A 328 3.65 6.90 -18.36
N ALA A 329 3.00 7.93 -17.81
CA ALA A 329 3.49 9.30 -17.92
C ALA A 329 4.62 9.62 -16.92
N CYS A 330 4.78 8.82 -15.87
CA CYS A 330 5.81 8.99 -14.85
C CYS A 330 6.05 7.69 -14.07
N GLU A 331 7.15 7.63 -13.31
CA GLU A 331 7.41 6.51 -12.39
C GLU A 331 6.45 6.55 -11.21
N SER A 332 5.49 5.64 -11.20
CA SER A 332 4.36 5.65 -10.28
C SER A 332 3.86 4.24 -10.00
N ALA A 333 3.18 4.07 -8.86
CA ALA A 333 2.42 2.88 -8.54
C ALA A 333 0.93 3.09 -8.89
N PRO A 334 0.30 2.19 -9.67
CA PRO A 334 -1.13 2.24 -9.93
C PRO A 334 -1.92 2.34 -8.62
N LEU A 335 -2.81 3.33 -8.52
CA LEU A 335 -3.68 3.49 -7.37
C LEU A 335 -5.06 2.92 -7.67
N GLN A 336 -5.67 3.35 -8.78
CA GLN A 336 -7.01 2.92 -9.16
C GLN A 336 -7.33 3.22 -10.62
N VAL A 337 -8.31 2.48 -11.14
CA VAL A 337 -8.94 2.73 -12.44
C VAL A 337 -10.43 2.93 -12.22
N ALA A 338 -10.96 4.06 -12.67
CA ALA A 338 -12.38 4.35 -12.68
C ALA A 338 -12.90 4.37 -14.12
N TYR A 339 -13.96 3.61 -14.36
CA TYR A 339 -14.62 3.52 -15.66
C TYR A 339 -15.94 4.29 -15.65
N ASN A 340 -16.43 4.62 -16.84
CA ASN A 340 -17.69 5.33 -17.04
C ASN A 340 -17.77 6.64 -16.24
N VAL A 341 -16.68 7.43 -16.25
CA VAL A 341 -16.60 8.68 -15.48
C VAL A 341 -17.59 9.73 -15.98
N GLN A 342 -18.15 10.50 -15.05
CA GLN A 342 -19.23 11.44 -15.34
C GLN A 342 -18.70 12.88 -15.45
N LEU A 343 -19.44 13.73 -16.18
CA LEU A 343 -19.09 15.15 -16.30
C LEU A 343 -19.12 15.83 -14.93
N PHE A 344 -20.23 15.64 -14.23
CA PHE A 344 -20.45 16.01 -12.84
C PHE A 344 -20.59 14.73 -12.05
N ASP A 345 -19.88 14.62 -10.94
CA ASP A 345 -20.06 13.53 -10.01
C ASP A 345 -20.13 14.09 -8.58
N ASN A 346 -20.76 13.35 -7.69
CA ASN A 346 -20.95 13.78 -6.31
C ASN A 346 -19.78 13.31 -5.45
N PHE A 347 -19.25 14.21 -4.62
CA PHE A 347 -18.40 13.80 -3.50
C PHE A 347 -19.31 13.09 -2.49
N TRP A 348 -19.21 11.75 -2.41
CA TRP A 348 -19.99 10.95 -1.48
C TRP A 348 -19.27 10.80 -0.13
N LEU A 349 -20.02 10.56 0.94
CA LEU A 349 -19.50 10.40 2.30
C LEU A 349 -18.60 9.15 2.47
N LYS A 350 -18.70 8.19 1.53
CA LYS A 350 -17.84 7.01 1.46
C LYS A 350 -17.42 6.80 0.01
N GLY A 351 -16.13 6.88 -0.28
CA GLY A 351 -15.58 6.75 -1.61
C GLY A 351 -15.37 8.09 -2.30
N GLN A 352 -14.54 8.08 -3.34
CA GLN A 352 -14.14 9.29 -4.04
C GLN A 352 -14.26 9.12 -5.55
N HIS A 353 -15.35 9.66 -6.09
CA HIS A 353 -15.60 9.68 -7.52
C HIS A 353 -14.83 10.81 -8.23
N TYR A 354 -14.58 10.64 -9.52
CA TYR A 354 -13.96 11.67 -10.35
C TYR A 354 -15.03 12.50 -11.04
N SER A 355 -15.11 13.78 -10.68
CA SER A 355 -15.87 14.75 -11.47
C SER A 355 -14.96 15.38 -12.54
N LEU A 356 -15.21 15.04 -13.81
CA LEU A 356 -14.42 15.54 -14.94
C LEU A 356 -14.40 17.06 -15.00
N VAL A 357 -15.53 17.72 -14.75
CA VAL A 357 -15.61 19.19 -14.80
C VAL A 357 -14.72 19.83 -13.73
N ASN A 358 -14.63 19.27 -12.53
CA ASN A 358 -13.81 19.85 -11.46
C ASN A 358 -12.33 19.53 -11.68
N MET A 359 -12.01 18.28 -12.01
CA MET A 359 -10.65 17.84 -12.30
C MET A 359 -10.05 18.63 -13.47
N LEU A 360 -10.82 18.81 -14.54
CA LEU A 360 -10.41 19.48 -15.78
C LEU A 360 -10.77 20.97 -15.83
N ASN A 361 -10.94 21.61 -14.67
CA ASN A 361 -11.09 23.07 -14.54
C ASN A 361 -12.18 23.68 -15.43
N ASN A 362 -13.31 22.99 -15.53
CA ASN A 362 -14.45 23.35 -16.37
C ASN A 362 -14.06 23.60 -17.84
N ASN A 363 -13.02 22.92 -18.32
CA ASN A 363 -12.62 23.00 -19.72
C ASN A 363 -13.71 22.43 -20.61
N SER A 364 -14.00 23.10 -21.73
CA SER A 364 -15.01 22.66 -22.70
C SER A 364 -14.73 21.28 -23.32
N LYS A 365 -13.49 20.78 -23.23
CA LYS A 365 -13.11 19.43 -23.66
C LYS A 365 -13.50 18.34 -22.66
N ALA A 366 -13.83 18.67 -21.41
CA ALA A 366 -14.19 17.70 -20.38
C ALA A 366 -15.33 16.77 -20.83
N SER A 367 -16.31 17.29 -21.58
CA SER A 367 -17.45 16.51 -22.09
C SER A 367 -17.04 15.39 -23.06
N GLN A 368 -15.86 15.47 -23.68
CA GLN A 368 -15.37 14.43 -24.59
C GLN A 368 -14.90 13.17 -23.87
N PHE A 369 -14.63 13.28 -22.56
CA PHE A 369 -14.18 12.18 -21.72
C PHE A 369 -15.31 11.50 -20.94
N VAL A 370 -16.55 12.00 -21.05
CA VAL A 370 -17.72 11.44 -20.36
C VAL A 370 -17.99 10.02 -20.83
N GLY A 371 -18.10 9.08 -19.88
CA GLY A 371 -18.22 7.65 -20.15
C GLY A 371 -16.87 6.95 -20.38
N GLY A 372 -15.76 7.69 -20.27
CA GLY A 372 -14.41 7.19 -20.46
C GLY A 372 -13.79 6.60 -19.19
N THR A 373 -12.46 6.62 -19.13
CA THR A 373 -11.67 5.97 -18.08
C THR A 373 -10.70 6.96 -17.46
N VAL A 374 -10.57 6.93 -16.14
CA VAL A 374 -9.51 7.62 -15.39
C VAL A 374 -8.62 6.57 -14.74
N TYR A 375 -7.34 6.59 -15.11
CA TYR A 375 -6.27 5.86 -14.41
C TYR A 375 -5.55 6.86 -13.51
N GLN A 376 -5.51 6.59 -12.20
CA GLN A 376 -4.71 7.38 -11.26
C GLN A 376 -3.59 6.53 -10.68
N ALA A 377 -2.42 7.14 -10.54
CA ALA A 377 -1.25 6.52 -9.94
C ALA A 377 -0.46 7.52 -9.09
N PHE A 378 0.14 6.99 -8.03
CA PHE A 378 0.83 7.75 -6.99
C PHE A 378 2.35 7.66 -7.17
N LEU A 379 3.05 8.76 -6.91
CA LEU A 379 4.49 8.84 -6.94
C LEU A 379 5.00 9.02 -5.52
N SER A 380 5.78 8.05 -5.05
CA SER A 380 6.51 8.18 -3.79
C SER A 380 7.52 9.32 -3.92
N ALA A 381 7.83 10.02 -2.83
CA ALA A 381 8.95 10.97 -2.78
C ALA A 381 10.30 10.34 -3.20
N LYS A 382 10.40 9.00 -3.23
CA LYS A 382 11.55 8.22 -3.71
C LYS A 382 11.61 8.08 -5.23
N SER A 383 10.49 8.26 -5.94
CA SER A 383 10.39 8.05 -7.38
C SER A 383 11.14 9.10 -8.20
N TYR A 384 11.25 8.85 -9.50
CA TYR A 384 11.59 9.83 -10.52
C TYR A 384 10.40 10.76 -10.78
N HIS A 385 10.62 12.07 -10.60
CA HIS A 385 9.58 13.09 -10.58
C HIS A 385 9.43 13.90 -11.86
N ARG A 386 10.03 13.44 -12.96
CA ARG A 386 9.82 14.05 -14.29
C ARG A 386 8.78 13.26 -15.07
N TRP A 387 8.08 13.96 -15.94
CA TRP A 387 6.97 13.44 -16.72
C TRP A 387 7.38 13.26 -18.17
N HIS A 388 6.88 12.21 -18.78
CA HIS A 388 7.12 11.85 -20.17
C HIS A 388 5.80 11.67 -20.91
N ALA A 389 5.81 11.97 -22.21
CA ALA A 389 4.66 11.82 -23.08
C ALA A 389 4.25 10.34 -23.20
N PRO A 390 3.00 9.98 -22.89
CA PRO A 390 2.55 8.59 -22.95
C PRO A 390 2.27 8.10 -24.38
N VAL A 391 2.14 9.03 -25.33
CA VAL A 391 1.85 8.80 -26.76
C VAL A 391 2.55 9.87 -27.59
N SER A 392 2.83 9.59 -28.86
CA SER A 392 3.17 10.65 -29.83
C SER A 392 1.92 11.40 -30.26
N GLY A 393 2.07 12.69 -30.51
CA GLY A 393 0.95 13.54 -30.88
C GLY A 393 1.27 15.01 -30.79
N LYS A 394 0.22 15.83 -30.70
CA LYS A 394 0.32 17.27 -30.57
C LYS A 394 -0.26 17.75 -29.25
N VAL A 395 0.48 18.60 -28.54
CA VAL A 395 -0.04 19.30 -27.36
C VAL A 395 -1.12 20.28 -27.81
N VAL A 396 -2.38 20.06 -27.43
CA VAL A 396 -3.49 20.94 -27.85
C VAL A 396 -3.82 22.01 -26.82
N ASN A 397 -3.53 21.77 -25.55
CA ASN A 397 -3.74 22.73 -24.47
C ASN A 397 -2.89 22.37 -23.24
N ILE A 398 -2.50 23.39 -22.48
CA ILE A 398 -1.86 23.24 -21.17
C ILE A 398 -2.56 24.22 -20.22
N GLU A 399 -2.92 23.75 -19.03
CA GLU A 399 -3.43 24.58 -17.94
C GLU A 399 -2.57 24.37 -16.70
N GLN A 400 -2.03 25.45 -16.14
CA GLN A 400 -1.31 25.42 -14.87
C GLN A 400 -2.20 26.13 -13.85
N LEU A 401 -2.70 25.37 -12.88
CA LEU A 401 -3.77 25.83 -12.01
C LEU A 401 -3.26 25.94 -10.58
N PRO A 402 -3.34 27.15 -9.97
CA PRO A 402 -3.15 27.25 -8.54
C PRO A 402 -4.27 26.47 -7.85
N GLY A 403 -3.93 25.73 -6.82
CA GLY A 403 -4.88 25.05 -5.98
C GLY A 403 -4.35 24.95 -4.57
N THR A 404 -5.00 24.10 -3.78
CA THR A 404 -4.52 23.79 -2.44
C THR A 404 -3.35 22.80 -2.46
N TYR A 405 -2.65 22.69 -1.35
CA TYR A 405 -1.48 21.81 -1.18
C TYR A 405 -1.59 20.95 0.09
N TYR A 406 -2.31 21.39 1.12
CA TYR A 406 -2.65 20.59 2.30
C TYR A 406 -4.17 20.39 2.44
N SER A 407 -4.89 20.16 1.32
CA SER A 407 -6.32 19.85 1.40
C SER A 407 -6.55 18.37 1.28
N GLU A 408 -7.49 17.95 2.11
CA GLU A 408 -7.76 16.57 2.42
C GLU A 408 -9.27 16.41 2.37
N ASN A 409 -9.74 15.27 1.86
CA ASN A 409 -11.14 14.94 1.97
C ASN A 409 -11.40 14.50 3.40
N TYR A 410 -12.19 15.29 4.12
CA TYR A 410 -12.57 15.04 5.51
C TYR A 410 -13.13 13.62 5.74
N PHE A 411 -13.74 12.98 4.74
CA PHE A 411 -14.29 11.63 4.87
C PHE A 411 -13.30 10.49 4.58
N GLU A 412 -12.15 10.80 3.98
CA GLU A 412 -11.12 9.83 3.61
C GLU A 412 -10.01 9.68 4.66
N GLY A 413 -10.16 10.39 5.78
CA GLY A 413 -9.48 10.10 7.05
C GLY A 413 -10.44 9.65 8.15
N LEU A 414 -11.77 9.72 7.96
CA LEU A 414 -12.74 9.62 9.04
C LEU A 414 -13.78 8.52 8.88
N ALA A 415 -13.37 7.34 9.31
CA ALA A 415 -14.29 6.43 9.98
C ALA A 415 -14.02 6.46 11.51
N GLY A 416 -14.26 7.62 12.17
CA GLY A 416 -14.33 7.63 13.66
C GLY A 416 -14.17 8.94 14.44
N ASN A 417 -13.54 10.01 13.93
CA ASN A 417 -13.25 11.22 14.74
C ASN A 417 -13.45 12.56 13.98
N PRO A 418 -14.43 13.40 14.30
CA PRO A 418 -14.67 14.65 13.55
C PRO A 418 -13.55 15.72 13.59
N ASN A 419 -12.40 15.46 14.22
CA ASN A 419 -11.27 16.40 14.31
C ASN A 419 -9.97 15.92 13.63
N ASP A 420 -9.98 14.82 12.87
CA ASP A 420 -8.74 14.19 12.37
C ASP A 420 -8.74 14.03 10.83
N PRO A 421 -8.32 15.04 10.05
CA PRO A 421 -8.27 14.95 8.60
C PRO A 421 -7.15 13.96 8.17
N ASP A 422 -7.07 13.60 6.88
CA ASP A 422 -6.08 12.65 6.30
C ASP A 422 -4.70 12.76 6.97
N PRO A 423 -4.35 11.87 7.92
CA PRO A 423 -3.28 12.11 8.88
C PRO A 423 -1.88 12.02 8.25
N ALA A 424 -1.82 11.59 6.99
CA ALA A 424 -0.59 11.45 6.21
C ALA A 424 -0.43 12.53 5.13
N ALA A 425 -1.39 13.47 5.00
CA ALA A 425 -1.49 14.47 3.93
C ALA A 425 -1.51 13.84 2.52
N PRO A 426 -2.27 14.43 1.57
CA PRO A 426 -3.47 13.87 0.94
C PRO A 426 -3.41 12.41 0.37
N ASN A 427 -2.71 11.48 1.01
CA ASN A 427 -2.47 10.11 0.56
C ASN A 427 -3.75 9.28 0.46
N TYR A 428 -4.72 9.51 1.34
CA TYR A 428 -6.02 8.88 1.23
C TYR A 428 -6.97 9.69 0.35
N SER A 429 -6.73 11.00 0.19
CA SER A 429 -7.61 11.93 -0.55
C SER A 429 -7.33 12.02 -2.05
N GLN A 430 -6.78 10.99 -2.68
CA GLN A 430 -6.16 11.02 -4.03
C GLN A 430 -7.08 11.48 -5.18
N PRO A 431 -8.25 10.86 -5.42
CA PRO A 431 -9.20 11.38 -6.41
C PRO A 431 -9.81 12.73 -6.01
N TYR A 432 -10.00 13.05 -4.72
CA TYR A 432 -10.45 14.39 -4.30
C TYR A 432 -9.45 15.48 -4.70
N ILE A 433 -8.16 15.29 -4.45
CA ILE A 433 -7.13 16.29 -4.77
C ILE A 433 -6.99 16.52 -6.27
N SER A 434 -7.42 15.59 -7.12
CA SER A 434 -7.46 15.80 -8.58
C SER A 434 -8.30 17.03 -8.98
N ALA A 435 -9.28 17.40 -8.16
CA ALA A 435 -10.18 18.52 -8.39
C ALA A 435 -9.72 19.83 -7.71
N VAL A 436 -9.05 19.75 -6.56
CA VAL A 436 -8.81 20.93 -5.70
C VAL A 436 -7.35 21.34 -5.62
N ALA A 437 -6.42 20.40 -5.76
CA ALA A 437 -5.01 20.69 -5.54
C ALA A 437 -4.40 21.46 -6.71
N THR A 438 -3.24 22.07 -6.44
CA THR A 438 -2.42 22.65 -7.50
C THR A 438 -2.13 21.58 -8.54
N ARG A 439 -2.38 21.88 -9.80
CA ARG A 439 -2.26 20.87 -10.86
C ARG A 439 -1.86 21.46 -12.20
N GLY A 440 -1.09 20.68 -12.94
CA GLY A 440 -0.80 20.89 -14.36
C GLY A 440 -1.64 19.95 -15.21
N ILE A 441 -2.40 20.48 -16.15
CA ILE A 441 -3.22 19.69 -17.07
C ILE A 441 -2.65 19.84 -18.47
N ILE A 442 -2.38 18.72 -19.13
CA ILE A 442 -1.95 18.69 -20.54
C ILE A 442 -2.91 17.86 -21.36
N TYR A 443 -3.37 18.44 -22.47
CA TYR A 443 -4.22 17.78 -23.45
C TYR A 443 -3.37 17.44 -24.67
N ILE A 444 -3.43 16.18 -25.11
CA ILE A 444 -2.66 15.65 -26.23
C ILE A 444 -3.63 15.07 -27.24
N GLU A 445 -3.58 15.55 -28.48
CA GLU A 445 -4.19 14.85 -29.60
C GLU A 445 -3.19 13.82 -30.10
N ALA A 446 -3.43 12.55 -29.83
CA ALA A 446 -2.55 11.47 -30.24
C ALA A 446 -2.52 11.33 -31.78
N ASP A 447 -1.36 11.00 -32.34
CA ASP A 447 -1.23 10.74 -33.77
C ASP A 447 -2.06 9.53 -34.21
N ASN A 448 -2.22 8.54 -33.33
CA ASN A 448 -3.12 7.41 -33.57
C ASN A 448 -4.58 7.82 -33.30
N PRO A 449 -5.45 7.87 -34.33
CA PRO A 449 -6.82 8.35 -34.19
C PRO A 449 -7.70 7.44 -33.32
N LYS A 450 -7.29 6.18 -33.08
CA LYS A 450 -7.98 5.27 -32.14
C LYS A 450 -7.84 5.73 -30.70
N ILE A 451 -6.74 6.40 -30.35
CA ILE A 451 -6.55 7.08 -29.06
C ILE A 451 -7.17 8.47 -29.15
N GLY A 452 -6.77 9.24 -30.16
CA GLY A 452 -7.13 10.65 -30.35
C GLY A 452 -6.89 11.49 -29.10
N LEU A 453 -7.82 12.41 -28.77
CA LEU A 453 -7.67 13.27 -27.60
C LEU A 453 -7.58 12.49 -26.28
N MET A 454 -6.50 12.72 -25.53
CA MET A 454 -6.31 12.31 -24.14
C MET A 454 -5.85 13.48 -23.28
N THR A 455 -6.01 13.38 -21.96
CA THR A 455 -5.48 14.38 -21.04
C THR A 455 -4.77 13.75 -19.86
N ILE A 456 -3.75 14.44 -19.36
CA ILE A 456 -3.02 14.07 -18.15
C ILE A 456 -3.15 15.21 -17.16
N VAL A 457 -3.44 14.86 -15.91
CA VAL A 457 -3.54 15.79 -14.78
C VAL A 457 -2.41 15.45 -13.82
N PHE A 458 -1.37 16.28 -13.79
CA PHE A 458 -0.28 16.21 -12.82
C PHE A 458 -0.71 16.97 -11.56
N ILE A 459 -0.79 16.27 -10.44
CA ILE A 459 -1.37 16.78 -9.20
C ILE A 459 -0.25 16.97 -8.18
N GLY A 460 -0.04 18.23 -7.80
CA GLY A 460 0.82 18.58 -6.68
C GLY A 460 0.17 18.25 -5.34
N MET A 461 0.93 17.73 -4.39
CA MET A 461 0.50 17.40 -3.03
C MET A 461 1.49 17.89 -1.98
N ALA A 462 0.97 18.36 -0.84
CA ALA A 462 1.73 18.80 0.33
C ALA A 462 2.86 19.75 -0.07
N GLU A 463 4.11 19.37 0.16
CA GLU A 463 5.28 20.17 -0.20
C GLU A 463 5.50 20.27 -1.73
N VAL A 464 4.96 19.36 -2.56
CA VAL A 464 4.96 19.43 -4.04
C VAL A 464 3.75 20.19 -4.52
N SER A 465 3.82 21.50 -4.57
CA SER A 465 2.80 22.24 -5.34
C SER A 465 3.27 22.58 -6.74
N SER A 466 4.55 22.43 -7.05
CA SER A 466 5.14 22.97 -8.28
C SER A 466 5.05 21.97 -9.42
N CYS A 467 4.12 22.24 -10.34
CA CYS A 467 3.97 21.51 -11.59
C CYS A 467 4.63 22.32 -12.73
N GLU A 468 5.75 21.89 -13.28
CA GLU A 468 6.48 22.61 -14.33
C GLU A 468 6.36 21.88 -15.69
N PHE A 469 5.84 22.56 -16.71
CA PHE A 469 5.85 22.07 -18.09
C PHE A 469 7.06 22.63 -18.85
N ILE A 470 7.69 21.78 -19.66
CA ILE A 470 8.79 22.19 -20.56
C ILE A 470 8.39 22.21 -22.04
N VAL A 471 7.16 21.79 -22.35
CA VAL A 471 6.54 21.85 -23.69
C VAL A 471 5.44 22.91 -23.73
N ARG A 472 4.99 23.28 -24.95
CA ARG A 472 3.98 24.33 -25.16
C ARG A 472 2.80 23.86 -26.03
N PRO A 473 1.60 24.47 -25.90
CA PRO A 473 0.51 24.22 -26.84
C PRO A 473 0.94 24.47 -28.28
N GLY A 474 0.58 23.55 -29.16
CA GLY A 474 0.97 23.54 -30.57
C GLY A 474 2.18 22.67 -30.88
N GLU A 475 2.98 22.29 -29.88
CA GLU A 475 4.20 21.52 -30.06
C GLU A 475 3.91 20.05 -30.37
N PRO A 476 4.60 19.44 -31.37
CA PRO A 476 4.60 18.00 -31.55
C PRO A 476 5.47 17.34 -30.48
N ILE A 477 5.00 16.23 -29.94
CA ILE A 477 5.70 15.42 -28.93
C ILE A 477 5.78 13.97 -29.37
N GLN A 478 6.84 13.28 -28.97
CA GLN A 478 7.02 11.86 -29.22
C GLN A 478 6.80 11.04 -27.95
N LYS A 479 6.28 9.82 -28.09
CA LYS A 479 6.13 8.88 -26.97
C LYS A 479 7.47 8.68 -26.25
N GLY A 480 7.46 8.92 -24.94
CA GLY A 480 8.66 8.89 -24.09
C GLY A 480 9.46 10.19 -24.02
N GLN A 481 9.07 11.24 -24.75
CA GLN A 481 9.71 12.56 -24.64
C GLN A 481 9.39 13.20 -23.27
N GLN A 482 10.37 13.79 -22.61
CA GLN A 482 10.12 14.55 -21.37
C GLN A 482 9.24 15.78 -21.66
N ILE A 483 8.17 15.95 -20.88
CA ILE A 483 7.19 17.04 -21.05
C ILE A 483 7.07 17.97 -19.84
N GLY A 484 7.60 17.58 -18.69
CA GLY A 484 7.60 18.41 -17.49
C GLY A 484 8.13 17.69 -16.27
N MET A 485 7.91 18.26 -15.08
CA MET A 485 8.31 17.68 -13.80
C MET A 485 7.59 18.30 -12.61
N PHE A 486 7.57 17.56 -11.51
CA PHE A 486 7.32 18.10 -10.18
C PHE A 486 8.62 18.67 -9.58
N ARG A 487 8.51 19.77 -8.83
CA ARG A 487 9.59 20.24 -7.92
C ARG A 487 9.27 19.83 -6.47
N PHE A 488 10.30 19.61 -5.65
CA PHE A 488 10.33 18.95 -4.32
C PHE A 488 9.01 18.56 -3.55
N GLY A 489 8.85 17.26 -3.19
CA GLY A 489 7.89 16.66 -2.20
C GLY A 489 7.18 15.32 -2.65
N GLY A 490 5.92 15.00 -2.27
CA GLY A 490 5.10 13.88 -2.83
C GLY A 490 4.09 14.25 -3.95
N SER A 491 3.74 13.36 -4.89
CA SER A 491 2.91 13.73 -6.06
C SER A 491 2.00 12.63 -6.61
N SER A 492 0.99 13.02 -7.41
CA SER A 492 0.02 12.10 -8.02
C SER A 492 -0.25 12.48 -9.48
N HIS A 493 -0.76 11.55 -10.29
CA HIS A 493 -1.23 11.89 -11.63
C HIS A 493 -2.43 11.07 -12.07
N CYS A 494 -3.25 11.67 -12.94
CA CYS A 494 -4.35 11.00 -13.62
C CYS A 494 -4.14 11.02 -15.14
N MET A 495 -4.33 9.88 -15.80
CA MET A 495 -4.52 9.78 -17.24
C MET A 495 -6.01 9.59 -17.52
N VAL A 496 -6.56 10.40 -18.41
CA VAL A 496 -8.00 10.41 -18.72
C VAL A 496 -8.20 10.12 -20.20
N PHE A 497 -9.00 9.09 -20.47
CA PHE A 497 -9.24 8.54 -21.80
C PHE A 497 -10.69 8.73 -22.22
N ARG A 498 -10.93 8.87 -23.53
CA ARG A 498 -12.28 8.94 -24.10
C ARG A 498 -12.98 7.57 -24.02
N PRO A 499 -14.32 7.52 -24.11
CA PRO A 499 -15.06 6.27 -24.22
C PRO A 499 -14.53 5.37 -25.34
N GLY A 500 -14.46 4.06 -25.06
CA GLY A 500 -14.00 3.05 -26.03
C GLY A 500 -12.49 2.77 -26.00
N LEU A 501 -11.73 3.48 -25.15
CA LEU A 501 -10.36 3.16 -24.77
C LEU A 501 -10.40 2.55 -23.35
N ASN A 502 -10.37 1.22 -23.28
CA ASN A 502 -10.42 0.45 -22.03
C ASN A 502 -9.15 -0.34 -21.81
#